data_AF-A0A0P7Z425-F1
#
_entry.id   AF-A0A0P7Z425-F1
#
_cell.length_a   1.000
_cell.length_b   1.000
_cell.length_c   1.000
_cell.angle_alpha   90.00
_cell.angle_beta   90.00
_cell.angle_gamma   90.00
#
_symmetry.space_group_name_H-M   'P 1'
#
loop_
_entity.id
_entity.type
_entity.pdbx_description
1 polymer ?
#
loop_
_entity_poly.entity_id
_entity_poly.type
_entity_poly.pdbx_seq_one_letter_code
_entity_poly.pdbx_strand_id
1 'polypeptide(L)'
;MNPLERLIYNTLKGNPALKMAVRDIYQAAFDLLPAKPTQSIHPVNVREGYFFGFHDHTPFSPDNTMLLAHRYDIPLRMPAAGEQAGIGIFTGDNWSDYRELAVTRAWNWHQGAKLQWVGSQPVCVYNDHEGGRNLARMLHVETGESTDLPEPVGTVSADGRYAAGYSFTRTERYMPGYGYPYPVAEPGLESPVTSASGVYMMDLSKQQVRQLLTVEDLAALHPDPSMDGASHFVSHALFSPSSRRFVFLHRWVKGDLRNRFSRMISLDVEGQNLHIFPTSGMVSHIGWKNDTQVLAYSSVDGVDGYYLFTDQSEDTARVGDGFFRADGHPSYSPVAPARIITDTYPDRSRRSALLLFDEATGEGKTLGRFRHPKAFTRANPHENWRCDLHPRWDRTGRVVCFDSVHTGRRALCTMKIE
;
A
#
# COMPACT_ATOMS: atom_id res chain seq x y z
N MET A 1 2.48 -18.24 -26.28
CA MET A 1 1.38 -19.14 -25.91
C MET A 1 1.01 -20.02 -27.08
N ASN A 2 0.91 -21.32 -26.87
CA ASN A 2 0.40 -22.24 -27.88
C ASN A 2 -1.12 -22.04 -28.11
N PRO A 3 -1.73 -22.62 -29.16
CA PRO A 3 -3.16 -22.43 -29.46
C PRO A 3 -4.10 -22.88 -28.33
N LEU A 4 -3.75 -23.94 -27.61
CA LEU A 4 -4.51 -24.48 -26.49
C LEU A 4 -4.45 -23.54 -25.28
N GLU A 5 -3.25 -23.04 -24.94
CA GLU A 5 -3.04 -22.03 -23.91
C GLU A 5 -3.79 -20.74 -24.24
N ARG A 6 -3.81 -20.33 -25.52
CA ARG A 6 -4.54 -19.13 -25.98
C ARG A 6 -6.04 -19.30 -25.90
N LEU A 7 -6.56 -20.48 -26.24
CA LEU A 7 -7.96 -20.82 -26.05
C LEU A 7 -8.33 -20.78 -24.56
N ILE A 8 -7.57 -21.49 -23.71
CA ILE A 8 -7.78 -21.51 -22.25
C ILE A 8 -7.71 -20.10 -21.68
N TYR A 9 -6.69 -19.32 -22.05
CA TYR A 9 -6.53 -17.94 -21.61
C TYR A 9 -7.73 -17.07 -22.01
N ASN A 10 -8.18 -17.13 -23.27
CA ASN A 10 -9.32 -16.35 -23.73
C ASN A 10 -10.63 -16.77 -23.05
N THR A 11 -10.85 -18.07 -22.86
CA THR A 11 -12.03 -18.61 -22.15
C THR A 11 -12.05 -18.20 -20.68
N LEU A 12 -10.90 -18.23 -20.00
CA LEU A 12 -10.78 -17.78 -18.60
C LEU A 12 -10.81 -16.25 -18.47
N LYS A 13 -10.30 -15.50 -19.45
CA LYS A 13 -10.30 -14.03 -19.45
C LYS A 13 -11.72 -13.46 -19.55
N GLY A 14 -12.60 -14.11 -20.32
CA GLY A 14 -14.00 -13.68 -20.48
C GLY A 14 -14.96 -14.14 -19.37
N ASN A 15 -14.54 -15.05 -18.48
CA ASN A 15 -15.41 -15.61 -17.44
C ASN A 15 -14.70 -15.64 -16.07
N PRO A 16 -14.89 -14.59 -15.24
CA PRO A 16 -14.26 -14.50 -13.92
C PRO A 16 -14.61 -15.66 -12.99
N ALA A 17 -15.84 -16.19 -13.06
CA ALA A 17 -16.28 -17.30 -12.22
C ALA A 17 -15.55 -18.60 -12.58
N LEU A 18 -15.43 -18.91 -13.87
CA LEU A 18 -14.67 -20.08 -14.33
C LEU A 18 -13.18 -19.95 -14.00
N LYS A 19 -12.61 -18.74 -14.16
CA LYS A 19 -11.22 -18.46 -13.77
C LYS A 19 -10.98 -18.71 -12.28
N MET A 20 -11.91 -18.33 -11.41
CA MET A 20 -11.84 -18.62 -9.98
C MET A 20 -11.95 -20.13 -9.71
N ALA A 21 -12.92 -20.82 -10.31
CA ALA A 21 -13.10 -22.27 -10.12
C ALA A 21 -11.85 -23.07 -10.52
N VAL A 22 -11.26 -22.77 -11.68
CA VAL A 22 -10.02 -23.41 -12.15
C VAL A 22 -8.85 -23.11 -11.21
N ARG A 23 -8.70 -21.85 -10.80
CA ARG A 23 -7.67 -21.45 -9.81
C ARG A 23 -7.85 -22.21 -8.50
N ASP A 24 -9.07 -22.34 -8.00
CA ASP A 24 -9.37 -22.94 -6.71
C ASP A 24 -9.12 -24.46 -6.72
N ILE A 25 -9.50 -25.15 -7.80
CA ILE A 25 -9.17 -26.57 -8.01
C ILE A 25 -7.64 -26.75 -8.09
N TYR A 26 -6.96 -25.93 -8.88
CA TYR A 26 -5.51 -25.97 -9.02
C TYR A 26 -4.83 -25.74 -7.66
N GLN A 27 -5.24 -24.72 -6.92
CA GLN A 27 -4.71 -24.44 -5.58
C GLN A 27 -5.01 -25.58 -4.59
N ALA A 28 -6.21 -26.15 -4.62
CA ALA A 28 -6.57 -27.27 -3.75
C ALA A 28 -5.69 -28.51 -4.01
N ALA A 29 -5.33 -28.79 -5.26
CA ALA A 29 -4.40 -29.87 -5.59
C ALA A 29 -3.00 -29.64 -5.01
N PHE A 30 -2.49 -28.40 -5.04
CA PHE A 30 -1.21 -28.05 -4.40
C PHE A 30 -1.29 -28.01 -2.88
N ASP A 31 -2.45 -27.71 -2.30
CA ASP A 31 -2.68 -27.74 -0.85
C ASP A 31 -2.58 -29.18 -0.28
N LEU A 32 -2.66 -30.23 -1.12
CA LEU A 32 -2.42 -31.63 -0.72
C LEU A 32 -0.93 -31.99 -0.59
N LEU A 33 -0.03 -31.19 -1.17
CA LEU A 33 1.41 -31.42 -1.06
C LEU A 33 1.92 -30.94 0.30
N PRO A 34 2.97 -31.58 0.86
CA PRO A 34 3.59 -31.12 2.09
C PRO A 34 3.99 -29.64 2.01
N ALA A 35 3.55 -28.85 2.99
CA ALA A 35 3.87 -27.44 3.05
C ALA A 35 5.39 -27.25 3.15
N LYS A 36 5.93 -26.38 2.30
CA LYS A 36 7.34 -26.00 2.40
C LYS A 36 7.54 -25.07 3.61
N PRO A 37 8.60 -25.26 4.40
CA PRO A 37 8.86 -24.41 5.55
C PRO A 37 9.24 -22.99 5.12
N THR A 38 9.08 -22.06 6.05
CA THR A 38 9.67 -20.72 5.94
C THR A 38 11.19 -20.84 5.91
N GLN A 39 11.82 -20.01 5.08
CA GLN A 39 13.28 -19.94 4.93
C GLN A 39 13.70 -18.48 4.88
N SER A 40 14.75 -18.11 5.58
CA SER A 40 15.36 -16.79 5.50
C SER A 40 16.88 -16.90 5.57
N ILE A 41 17.58 -15.98 4.93
CA ILE A 41 19.06 -15.95 4.94
C ILE A 41 19.62 -15.42 6.27
N HIS A 42 18.80 -14.69 7.03
CA HIS A 42 19.12 -14.14 8.35
C HIS A 42 17.99 -14.46 9.35
N PRO A 43 18.25 -14.44 10.66
CA PRO A 43 17.22 -14.56 11.68
C PRO A 43 16.13 -13.49 11.53
N VAL A 44 14.89 -13.89 11.81
CA VAL A 44 13.72 -13.02 11.75
C VAL A 44 13.19 -12.83 13.16
N ASN A 45 13.14 -11.57 13.61
CA ASN A 45 12.51 -11.21 14.87
C ASN A 45 11.01 -11.07 14.63
N VAL A 46 10.20 -11.87 15.32
CA VAL A 46 8.75 -11.98 15.09
C VAL A 46 7.97 -11.43 16.29
N ARG A 47 7.00 -10.54 16.03
CA ARG A 47 6.09 -9.98 17.03
C ARG A 47 4.64 -10.31 16.65
N GLU A 48 4.14 -11.45 17.13
CA GLU A 48 2.76 -11.88 16.87
C GLU A 48 1.73 -10.95 17.51
N GLY A 49 0.58 -10.75 16.87
CA GLY A 49 -0.45 -9.82 17.35
C GLY A 49 -0.22 -8.37 16.91
N TYR A 50 0.85 -8.14 16.14
CA TYR A 50 1.21 -6.83 15.63
C TYR A 50 1.35 -6.84 14.11
N PHE A 51 1.18 -5.67 13.50
CA PHE A 51 1.47 -5.42 12.09
C PHE A 51 1.71 -3.93 11.88
N PHE A 52 2.27 -3.53 10.75
CA PHE A 52 2.38 -2.11 10.42
C PHE A 52 1.32 -1.67 9.42
N GLY A 53 1.07 -2.44 8.36
CA GLY A 53 0.11 -2.06 7.32
C GLY A 53 0.81 -1.93 5.98
N PHE A 54 0.74 -0.78 5.33
CA PHE A 54 1.13 -0.61 3.92
C PHE A 54 2.65 -0.49 3.71
N HIS A 55 3.13 -0.62 2.48
CA HIS A 55 4.56 -0.70 2.16
C HIS A 55 5.28 0.65 1.98
N ASP A 56 4.52 1.73 1.82
CA ASP A 56 4.98 3.03 1.33
C ASP A 56 5.61 3.93 2.40
N HIS A 57 5.52 3.53 3.68
CA HIS A 57 6.04 4.28 4.81
C HIS A 57 6.90 3.41 5.71
N THR A 58 7.96 4.01 6.25
CA THR A 58 8.83 3.31 7.21
C THR A 58 8.24 3.40 8.62
N PRO A 59 8.19 2.27 9.35
CA PRO A 59 7.76 2.26 10.76
C PRO A 59 8.85 2.77 11.70
N PHE A 60 10.08 2.93 11.21
CA PHE A 60 11.23 3.31 12.04
C PHE A 60 11.27 4.82 12.25
N SER A 61 11.49 5.23 13.51
CA SER A 61 11.72 6.62 13.87
C SER A 61 12.93 7.20 13.12
N PRO A 62 13.04 8.53 13.01
CA PRO A 62 14.15 9.18 12.29
C PRO A 62 15.54 8.72 12.75
N ASP A 63 15.69 8.35 14.01
CA ASP A 63 16.92 7.85 14.65
C ASP A 63 16.98 6.31 14.77
N ASN A 64 16.00 5.59 14.20
CA ASN A 64 15.81 4.14 14.31
C ASN A 64 15.59 3.58 15.74
N THR A 65 15.43 4.40 16.78
CA THR A 65 15.28 3.87 18.16
C THR A 65 13.89 3.31 18.45
N MET A 66 12.88 3.70 17.66
CA MET A 66 11.50 3.28 17.83
C MET A 66 10.93 2.65 16.56
N LEU A 67 9.99 1.73 16.72
CA LEU A 67 9.28 1.05 15.63
C LEU A 67 7.77 1.14 15.84
N LEU A 68 7.07 1.90 14.99
CA LEU A 68 5.61 2.02 15.02
C LEU A 68 4.93 0.69 14.68
N ALA A 69 3.82 0.41 15.35
CA ALA A 69 3.02 -0.79 15.12
C ALA A 69 1.56 -0.57 15.48
N HIS A 70 0.70 -1.37 14.82
CA HIS A 70 -0.65 -1.63 15.28
C HIS A 70 -0.66 -2.91 16.14
N ARG A 71 -1.44 -2.92 17.21
CA ARG A 71 -1.86 -4.16 17.92
C ARG A 71 -3.28 -4.51 17.49
N TYR A 72 -3.52 -5.77 17.14
CA TYR A 72 -4.87 -6.26 16.85
C TYR A 72 -5.29 -7.35 17.82
N ASP A 73 -6.56 -7.33 18.21
CA ASP A 73 -7.14 -8.30 19.15
C ASP A 73 -8.41 -8.97 18.59
N ILE A 74 -8.68 -8.82 17.28
CA ILE A 74 -9.83 -9.43 16.59
C ILE A 74 -9.47 -10.79 15.98
N PRO A 75 -10.46 -11.69 15.79
CA PRO A 75 -10.26 -12.94 15.05
C PRO A 75 -9.94 -12.69 13.57
N LEU A 76 -9.49 -13.74 12.86
CA LEU A 76 -9.13 -13.68 11.44
C LEU A 76 -10.35 -13.44 10.54
N ARG A 77 -10.67 -12.17 10.31
CA ARG A 77 -11.68 -11.63 9.40
C ARG A 77 -11.43 -10.14 9.18
N MET A 78 -12.24 -9.48 8.36
CA MET A 78 -12.22 -8.02 8.29
C MET A 78 -12.66 -7.38 9.63
N PRO A 79 -12.11 -6.21 10.00
CA PRO A 79 -12.61 -5.44 11.13
C PRO A 79 -14.04 -4.98 10.88
N ALA A 80 -14.88 -5.05 11.91
CA ALA A 80 -16.23 -4.50 11.92
C ALA A 80 -16.23 -3.07 12.47
N ALA A 81 -17.30 -2.31 12.17
CA ALA A 81 -17.51 -1.01 12.77
C ALA A 81 -17.49 -1.11 14.30
N GLY A 82 -16.70 -0.26 14.94
CA GLY A 82 -16.53 -0.18 16.40
C GLY A 82 -15.32 -0.96 16.92
N GLU A 83 -14.75 -1.86 16.13
CA GLU A 83 -13.57 -2.62 16.53
C GLU A 83 -12.29 -1.80 16.39
N GLN A 84 -11.46 -1.86 17.42
CA GLN A 84 -10.29 -1.00 17.54
C GLN A 84 -9.00 -1.78 17.24
N ALA A 85 -8.00 -1.06 16.73
CA ALA A 85 -6.61 -1.47 16.76
C ALA A 85 -5.83 -0.54 17.71
N GLY A 86 -4.92 -1.11 18.49
CA GLY A 86 -3.97 -0.33 19.27
C GLY A 86 -2.96 0.35 18.34
N ILE A 87 -2.55 1.56 18.67
CA ILE A 87 -1.42 2.28 18.05
C ILE A 87 -0.33 2.35 19.10
N GLY A 88 0.88 1.91 18.76
CA GLY A 88 2.00 1.91 19.70
C GLY A 88 3.36 1.94 19.06
N ILE A 89 4.38 1.91 19.92
CA ILE A 89 5.78 1.82 19.54
C ILE A 89 6.43 0.62 20.20
N PHE A 90 7.36 -0.01 19.49
CA PHE A 90 8.36 -0.87 20.09
C PHE A 90 9.66 -0.09 20.33
N THR A 91 10.29 -0.34 21.47
CA THR A 91 11.59 0.22 21.89
C THR A 91 12.50 -0.87 22.44
N GLY A 92 13.70 -0.50 22.90
CA GLY A 92 14.66 -1.44 23.49
C GLY A 92 15.41 -2.27 22.45
N ASP A 93 16.22 -3.22 22.92
CA ASP A 93 17.06 -4.04 22.05
C ASP A 93 16.21 -4.85 21.08
N ASN A 94 16.54 -4.74 19.79
CA ASN A 94 15.77 -5.29 18.68
C ASN A 94 14.27 -4.94 18.74
N TRP A 95 13.90 -3.78 19.30
CA TRP A 95 12.51 -3.32 19.42
C TRP A 95 11.62 -4.40 20.06
N SER A 96 11.97 -4.83 21.27
CA SER A 96 11.31 -5.92 22.01
C SER A 96 10.19 -5.43 22.94
N ASP A 97 10.25 -4.19 23.40
CA ASP A 97 9.31 -3.66 24.39
C ASP A 97 8.20 -2.85 23.72
N TYR A 98 6.95 -3.34 23.77
CA TYR A 98 5.79 -2.61 23.23
C TYR A 98 5.19 -1.68 24.27
N ARG A 99 4.95 -0.42 23.86
CA ARG A 99 4.13 0.54 24.60
C ARG A 99 2.97 0.99 23.72
N GLU A 100 1.75 0.74 24.20
CA GLU A 100 0.54 1.29 23.60
C GLU A 100 0.46 2.80 23.86
N LEU A 101 0.10 3.56 22.83
CA LEU A 101 0.01 5.02 22.85
C LEU A 101 -1.43 5.50 22.68
N ALA A 102 -2.20 4.85 21.81
CA ALA A 102 -3.59 5.20 21.53
C ALA A 102 -4.34 3.98 20.96
N VAL A 103 -5.61 4.19 20.63
CA VAL A 103 -6.42 3.25 19.85
C VAL A 103 -7.03 3.98 18.66
N THR A 104 -7.24 3.25 17.57
CA THR A 104 -7.93 3.74 16.37
C THR A 104 -9.10 2.84 16.03
N ARG A 105 -10.16 3.45 15.52
CA ARG A 105 -11.34 2.83 14.94
C ARG A 105 -11.23 2.75 13.42
N ALA A 106 -10.56 3.70 12.78
CA ALA A 106 -10.38 3.73 11.33
C ALA A 106 -9.15 2.92 10.89
N TRP A 107 -9.32 1.60 10.74
CA TRP A 107 -8.23 0.74 10.29
C TRP A 107 -8.68 -0.42 9.39
N ASN A 108 -7.74 -0.96 8.62
CA ASN A 108 -7.90 -2.20 7.85
C ASN A 108 -6.57 -2.99 7.79
N TRP A 109 -6.60 -4.20 7.24
CA TRP A 109 -5.43 -5.09 7.23
C TRP A 109 -4.32 -4.71 6.23
N HIS A 110 -4.62 -3.93 5.19
CA HIS A 110 -3.62 -3.59 4.17
C HIS A 110 -2.91 -2.29 4.50
N GLN A 111 -3.66 -1.30 4.97
CA GLN A 111 -3.19 0.05 5.22
C GLN A 111 -3.04 0.40 6.69
N GLY A 112 -3.52 -0.45 7.61
CA GLY A 112 -3.67 -0.07 9.01
C GLY A 112 -4.56 1.16 9.11
N ALA A 113 -4.20 2.09 9.99
CA ALA A 113 -4.75 3.43 10.07
C ALA A 113 -3.90 4.46 9.33
N LYS A 114 -3.14 4.06 8.30
CA LYS A 114 -2.11 4.90 7.63
C LYS A 114 -1.15 5.54 8.63
N LEU A 115 -0.75 4.75 9.64
CA LEU A 115 0.18 5.12 10.71
C LEU A 115 1.55 5.52 10.12
N GLN A 116 2.03 6.71 10.46
CA GLN A 116 3.25 7.30 9.89
C GLN A 116 3.98 8.19 10.90
N TRP A 117 5.30 8.33 10.78
CA TRP A 117 6.04 9.40 11.44
C TRP A 117 5.82 10.75 10.73
N VAL A 118 5.80 11.84 11.50
CA VAL A 118 5.66 13.21 10.98
C VAL A 118 7.02 13.91 10.99
N GLY A 119 7.64 14.00 9.81
CA GLY A 119 8.95 14.62 9.65
C GLY A 119 10.03 13.94 10.49
N SER A 120 10.87 14.76 11.13
CA SER A 120 11.94 14.31 12.03
C SER A 120 11.56 14.35 13.52
N GLN A 121 10.31 14.71 13.85
CA GLN A 121 9.85 14.86 15.22
C GLN A 121 9.39 13.51 15.79
N PRO A 122 9.37 13.33 17.13
CA PRO A 122 8.78 12.16 17.80
C PRO A 122 7.24 12.23 17.80
N VAL A 123 6.66 12.55 16.64
CA VAL A 123 5.23 12.67 16.41
C VAL A 123 4.83 11.64 15.37
N CYS A 124 3.80 10.85 15.66
CA CYS A 124 3.16 10.00 14.67
C CYS A 124 1.78 10.56 14.29
N VAL A 125 1.30 10.18 13.11
CA VAL A 125 -0.08 10.43 12.69
C VAL A 125 -0.77 9.11 12.38
N TYR A 126 -2.05 9.01 12.68
CA TYR A 126 -2.91 7.89 12.31
C TYR A 126 -4.33 8.38 12.05
N ASN A 127 -5.05 7.68 11.18
CA ASN A 127 -6.46 7.93 10.93
C ASN A 127 -7.33 7.35 12.04
N ASP A 128 -8.43 8.02 12.36
CA ASP A 128 -9.44 7.55 13.30
C ASP A 128 -10.86 7.88 12.79
N HIS A 129 -11.87 7.35 13.49
CA HIS A 129 -13.27 7.62 13.24
C HIS A 129 -13.95 8.12 14.52
N GLU A 130 -14.55 9.31 14.45
CA GLU A 130 -15.23 9.94 15.57
C GLU A 130 -16.37 10.83 15.08
N GLY A 131 -17.50 10.83 15.81
CA GLY A 131 -18.63 11.70 15.47
C GLY A 131 -19.23 11.47 14.06
N GLY A 132 -19.09 10.26 13.50
CA GLY A 132 -19.62 9.92 12.17
C GLY A 132 -18.74 10.38 10.99
N ARG A 133 -17.53 10.87 11.26
CA ARG A 133 -16.55 11.26 10.24
C ARG A 133 -15.22 10.54 10.44
N ASN A 134 -14.51 10.35 9.34
CA ASN A 134 -13.10 9.96 9.39
C ASN A 134 -12.25 11.21 9.60
N LEU A 135 -11.18 11.10 10.38
CA LEU A 135 -10.21 12.16 10.63
C LEU A 135 -8.82 11.55 10.81
N ALA A 136 -7.81 12.39 11.08
CA ALA A 136 -6.50 11.94 11.52
C ALA A 136 -6.14 12.59 12.86
N ARG A 137 -5.23 11.96 13.61
CA ARG A 137 -4.69 12.49 14.86
C ARG A 137 -3.17 12.50 14.81
N MET A 138 -2.57 13.64 15.11
CA MET A 138 -1.14 13.72 15.42
C MET A 138 -0.95 13.44 16.91
N LEU A 139 0.03 12.62 17.25
CA LEU A 139 0.32 12.20 18.61
C LEU A 139 1.82 12.27 18.86
N HIS A 140 2.23 13.06 19.85
CA HIS A 140 3.60 13.08 20.34
C HIS A 140 3.85 11.83 21.19
N VAL A 141 4.76 10.95 20.75
CA VAL A 141 4.86 9.59 21.30
C VAL A 141 5.42 9.56 22.73
N GLU A 142 6.17 10.59 23.12
CA GLU A 142 6.76 10.70 24.46
C GLU A 142 5.83 11.38 25.47
N THR A 143 5.24 12.52 25.12
CA THR A 143 4.37 13.31 26.03
C THR A 143 2.93 12.82 26.04
N GLY A 144 2.47 12.12 25.00
CA GLY A 144 1.08 11.73 24.81
C GLY A 144 0.16 12.87 24.35
N GLU A 145 0.70 14.05 24.07
CA GLU A 145 -0.08 15.18 23.54
C GLU A 145 -0.61 14.85 22.15
N SER A 146 -1.92 15.06 21.95
CA SER A 146 -2.60 14.74 20.71
C SER A 146 -3.36 15.93 20.14
N THR A 147 -3.37 16.03 18.82
CA THR A 147 -4.10 17.06 18.07
C THR A 147 -4.89 16.40 16.94
N ASP A 148 -6.19 16.63 16.91
CA ASP A 148 -7.05 16.21 15.82
C ASP A 148 -6.79 17.05 14.56
N LEU A 149 -6.79 16.39 13.41
CA LEU A 149 -6.72 16.99 12.08
C LEU A 149 -8.10 16.95 11.42
N PRO A 150 -8.44 17.93 10.57
CA PRO A 150 -9.78 18.04 9.99
C PRO A 150 -10.12 16.92 8.99
N GLU A 151 -9.14 16.26 8.40
CA GLU A 151 -9.37 15.22 7.40
C GLU A 151 -8.43 14.04 7.63
N PRO A 152 -8.76 12.82 7.15
CA PRO A 152 -7.84 11.69 7.21
C PRO A 152 -6.59 11.96 6.36
N VAL A 153 -5.51 11.23 6.63
CA VAL A 153 -4.22 11.35 5.94
C VAL A 153 -3.96 10.12 5.09
N GLY A 154 -3.62 10.35 3.81
CA GLY A 154 -3.15 9.33 2.89
C GLY A 154 -1.62 9.22 2.86
N THR A 155 -0.88 10.30 3.07
CA THR A 155 0.59 10.30 3.20
C THR A 155 1.02 11.61 3.84
N VAL A 156 2.12 11.59 4.60
CA VAL A 156 2.79 12.78 5.12
C VAL A 156 4.06 13.05 4.31
N SER A 157 4.38 14.33 4.12
CA SER A 157 5.62 14.74 3.46
C SER A 157 6.84 14.45 4.36
N ALA A 158 8.00 14.20 3.74
CA ALA A 158 9.21 13.83 4.49
C ALA A 158 9.69 14.93 5.46
N ASP A 159 9.36 16.20 5.19
CA ASP A 159 9.63 17.34 6.07
C ASP A 159 8.56 17.53 7.18
N GLY A 160 7.49 16.74 7.17
CA GLY A 160 6.40 16.82 8.15
C GLY A 160 5.51 18.06 8.03
N ARG A 161 5.61 18.83 6.94
CA ARG A 161 4.82 20.07 6.76
C ARG A 161 3.43 19.80 6.21
N TYR A 162 3.33 18.84 5.30
CA TYR A 162 2.13 18.61 4.50
C TYR A 162 1.63 17.19 4.63
N ALA A 163 0.32 17.01 4.46
CA ALA A 163 -0.29 15.72 4.25
C ALA A 163 -1.19 15.75 3.01
N ALA A 164 -1.09 14.72 2.16
CA ALA A 164 -2.03 14.51 1.08
C ALA A 164 -3.07 13.46 1.50
N GLY A 165 -4.32 13.66 1.11
CA GLY A 165 -5.41 12.75 1.44
C GLY A 165 -6.46 12.65 0.33
N TYR A 166 -7.38 11.72 0.54
CA TYR A 166 -8.46 11.39 -0.37
C TYR A 166 -9.58 10.69 0.41
N SER A 167 -10.74 10.50 -0.23
CA SER A 167 -11.86 9.82 0.43
C SER A 167 -11.59 8.33 0.64
N PHE A 168 -11.38 7.94 1.90
CA PHE A 168 -11.32 6.54 2.31
C PHE A 168 -12.68 5.84 2.24
N THR A 169 -13.78 6.58 2.39
CA THR A 169 -15.15 6.04 2.25
C THR A 169 -15.41 5.61 0.81
N ARG A 170 -15.06 6.47 -0.15
CA ARG A 170 -15.16 6.18 -1.58
C ARG A 170 -14.19 5.09 -2.00
N THR A 171 -12.99 5.07 -1.42
CA THR A 171 -12.03 3.97 -1.60
C THR A 171 -12.60 2.64 -1.11
N GLU A 172 -13.21 2.59 0.07
CA GLU A 172 -13.84 1.36 0.58
C GLU A 172 -14.97 0.88 -0.33
N ARG A 173 -15.78 1.80 -0.84
CA ARG A 173 -16.89 1.47 -1.76
C ARG A 173 -16.41 0.75 -3.02
N TYR A 174 -15.33 1.23 -3.63
CA TYR A 174 -14.85 0.72 -4.94
C TYR A 174 -13.65 -0.22 -4.85
N MET A 175 -13.01 -0.31 -3.69
CA MET A 175 -11.88 -1.20 -3.40
C MET A 175 -11.94 -1.69 -1.94
N PRO A 176 -12.93 -2.54 -1.59
CA PRO A 176 -13.17 -2.93 -0.20
C PRO A 176 -11.96 -3.56 0.49
N GLY A 177 -11.78 -3.23 1.75
CA GLY A 177 -10.62 -3.57 2.57
C GLY A 177 -9.41 -2.65 2.43
N TYR A 178 -9.56 -1.53 1.72
CA TYR A 178 -8.58 -0.44 1.61
C TYR A 178 -9.14 0.92 2.05
N GLY A 179 -10.35 0.98 2.60
CA GLY A 179 -10.84 2.11 3.38
C GLY A 179 -11.22 1.67 4.79
N TYR A 180 -12.25 2.28 5.37
CA TYR A 180 -12.66 2.04 6.76
C TYR A 180 -14.07 1.46 6.86
N PRO A 181 -14.36 0.64 7.88
CA PRO A 181 -15.62 -0.10 8.00
C PRO A 181 -16.78 0.77 8.50
N TYR A 182 -16.77 2.08 8.22
CA TYR A 182 -17.79 3.03 8.67
C TYR A 182 -18.56 3.62 7.49
N PRO A 183 -19.90 3.62 7.53
CA PRO A 183 -20.67 4.46 6.63
C PRO A 183 -20.44 5.93 7.04
N VAL A 184 -19.90 6.72 6.12
CA VAL A 184 -19.76 8.17 6.27
C VAL A 184 -20.69 8.85 5.28
N ALA A 185 -21.45 9.82 5.75
CA ALA A 185 -22.33 10.64 4.91
C ALA A 185 -21.50 11.65 4.11
N GLU A 186 -20.80 11.16 3.09
CA GLU A 186 -20.00 11.98 2.17
C GLU A 186 -20.85 12.45 0.98
N PRO A 187 -20.92 13.77 0.68
CA PRO A 187 -21.64 14.25 -0.49
C PRO A 187 -21.11 13.62 -1.79
N GLY A 188 -22.03 13.21 -2.67
CA GLY A 188 -21.68 12.61 -3.97
C GLY A 188 -21.07 11.21 -3.91
N LEU A 189 -21.12 10.51 -2.76
CA LEU A 189 -20.63 9.13 -2.63
C LEU A 189 -21.38 8.15 -3.56
N GLU A 190 -22.68 8.34 -3.74
CA GLU A 190 -23.52 7.53 -4.62
C GLU A 190 -23.30 7.84 -6.11
N SER A 191 -22.73 9.00 -6.44
CA SER A 191 -22.46 9.40 -7.81
C SER A 191 -21.19 8.72 -8.36
N PRO A 192 -21.21 8.17 -9.59
CA PRO A 192 -20.01 7.60 -10.23
C PRO A 192 -18.85 8.60 -10.38
N VAL A 193 -19.20 9.88 -10.55
CA VAL A 193 -18.29 11.04 -10.62
C VAL A 193 -18.84 12.13 -9.70
N THR A 194 -17.97 12.88 -9.03
CA THR A 194 -18.37 13.90 -8.04
C THR A 194 -17.33 15.02 -7.92
N SER A 195 -17.78 16.24 -7.68
CA SER A 195 -16.94 17.39 -7.30
C SER A 195 -16.71 17.51 -5.79
N ALA A 196 -17.41 16.73 -4.98
CA ALA A 196 -17.37 16.84 -3.52
C ALA A 196 -16.16 16.16 -2.87
N SER A 197 -15.44 15.29 -3.60
CA SER A 197 -14.20 14.68 -3.11
C SER A 197 -13.20 14.47 -4.24
N GLY A 198 -11.98 14.12 -3.87
CA GLY A 198 -10.86 13.94 -4.79
C GLY A 198 -9.56 13.85 -4.01
N VAL A 199 -8.52 14.53 -4.48
CA VAL A 199 -7.25 14.67 -3.77
C VAL A 199 -7.12 16.06 -3.18
N TYR A 200 -6.74 16.12 -1.90
CA TYR A 200 -6.50 17.38 -1.18
C TYR A 200 -5.13 17.39 -0.54
N MET A 201 -4.68 18.60 -0.22
CA MET A 201 -3.48 18.89 0.54
C MET A 201 -3.85 19.54 1.86
N MET A 202 -3.16 19.16 2.94
CA MET A 202 -3.32 19.73 4.26
C MET A 202 -1.98 20.29 4.75
N ASP A 203 -1.98 21.54 5.21
CA ASP A 203 -0.89 22.11 6.01
C ASP A 203 -1.08 21.64 7.46
N LEU A 204 -0.19 20.77 7.95
CA LEU A 204 -0.34 20.12 9.25
C LEU A 204 -0.22 21.11 10.42
N SER A 205 0.57 22.18 10.25
CA SER A 205 0.75 23.19 11.29
C SER A 205 -0.47 24.11 11.41
N LYS A 206 -1.10 24.45 10.28
CA LYS A 206 -2.26 25.35 10.23
C LYS A 206 -3.60 24.62 10.29
N GLN A 207 -3.58 23.30 10.14
CA GLN A 207 -4.78 22.47 9.96
C GLN A 207 -5.69 22.97 8.84
N GLN A 208 -5.09 23.49 7.77
CA GLN A 208 -5.82 24.03 6.63
C GLN A 208 -5.82 23.02 5.49
N VAL A 209 -7.01 22.70 4.99
CA VAL A 209 -7.22 21.76 3.88
C VAL A 209 -7.54 22.54 2.61
N ARG A 210 -6.88 22.18 1.52
CA ARG A 210 -7.13 22.69 0.18
C ARG A 210 -7.40 21.52 -0.76
N GLN A 211 -8.60 21.48 -1.34
CA GLN A 211 -8.90 20.57 -2.45
C GLN A 211 -8.01 20.93 -3.65
N LEU A 212 -7.27 19.96 -4.19
CA LEU A 212 -6.39 20.18 -5.34
C LEU A 212 -7.09 19.80 -6.65
N LEU A 213 -7.63 18.58 -6.71
CA LEU A 213 -8.43 18.10 -7.84
C LEU A 213 -9.61 17.29 -7.30
N THR A 214 -10.76 17.43 -7.94
CA THR A 214 -11.93 16.61 -7.66
C THR A 214 -11.92 15.31 -8.48
N VAL A 215 -12.76 14.36 -8.13
CA VAL A 215 -12.99 13.16 -8.95
C VAL A 215 -13.58 13.54 -10.32
N GLU A 216 -14.39 14.60 -10.38
CA GLU A 216 -14.90 15.17 -11.63
C GLU A 216 -13.78 15.72 -12.53
N ASP A 217 -12.85 16.51 -11.98
CA ASP A 217 -11.67 16.99 -12.73
C ASP A 217 -10.86 15.82 -13.27
N LEU A 218 -10.63 14.80 -12.44
CA LEU A 218 -9.87 13.61 -12.83
C LEU A 218 -10.56 12.78 -13.90
N ALA A 219 -11.90 12.67 -13.89
CA ALA A 219 -12.65 11.94 -14.91
C ALA A 219 -12.64 12.70 -16.26
N ALA A 220 -12.66 14.03 -16.23
CA ALA A 220 -12.62 14.87 -17.43
C ALA A 220 -11.20 15.02 -18.03
N LEU A 221 -10.16 14.84 -17.21
CA LEU A 221 -8.77 14.99 -17.61
C LEU A 221 -8.31 13.79 -18.46
N HIS A 222 -8.04 14.01 -19.76
CA HIS A 222 -7.58 13.00 -20.71
C HIS A 222 -8.35 11.66 -20.59
N PRO A 223 -9.65 11.65 -20.92
CA PRO A 223 -10.50 10.49 -20.68
C PRO A 223 -10.09 9.30 -21.56
N ASP A 224 -10.12 8.11 -20.97
CA ASP A 224 -9.93 6.83 -21.67
C ASP A 224 -11.31 6.23 -22.00
N PRO A 225 -11.50 5.54 -23.15
CA PRO A 225 -12.79 4.91 -23.47
C PRO A 225 -13.34 3.97 -22.39
N SER A 226 -12.48 3.35 -21.58
CA SER A 226 -12.90 2.51 -20.45
C SER A 226 -13.52 3.28 -19.28
N MET A 227 -13.41 4.61 -19.25
CA MET A 227 -14.00 5.50 -18.25
C MET A 227 -15.49 5.78 -18.51
N ASP A 228 -15.99 5.52 -19.73
CA ASP A 228 -17.39 5.74 -20.06
C ASP A 228 -18.31 4.93 -19.11
N GLY A 229 -19.16 5.63 -18.37
CA GLY A 229 -20.05 5.04 -17.37
C GLY A 229 -19.35 4.38 -16.17
N ALA A 230 -18.07 4.66 -15.93
CA ALA A 230 -17.32 4.11 -14.81
C ALA A 230 -17.51 4.95 -13.52
N SER A 231 -17.28 4.31 -12.38
CA SER A 231 -17.14 4.98 -11.08
C SER A 231 -15.68 5.25 -10.78
N HIS A 232 -15.34 6.50 -10.48
CA HIS A 232 -13.97 6.98 -10.31
C HIS A 232 -13.62 7.22 -8.84
N PHE A 233 -12.36 7.05 -8.46
CA PHE A 233 -11.84 7.35 -7.12
C PHE A 233 -10.33 7.55 -7.13
N VAL A 234 -9.81 8.13 -6.04
CA VAL A 234 -8.37 8.31 -5.79
C VAL A 234 -7.92 7.29 -4.76
N SER A 235 -6.70 6.78 -4.91
CA SER A 235 -6.05 5.93 -3.90
C SER A 235 -4.54 6.10 -3.96
N HIS A 236 -3.84 5.65 -2.92
CA HIS A 236 -2.37 5.53 -2.88
C HIS A 236 -1.66 6.82 -3.31
N ALA A 237 -1.56 7.78 -2.39
CA ALA A 237 -0.76 8.98 -2.57
C ALA A 237 0.61 8.81 -1.89
N LEU A 238 1.68 9.35 -2.47
CA LEU A 238 3.03 9.27 -1.94
C LEU A 238 3.87 10.49 -2.33
N PHE A 239 4.46 11.17 -1.35
CA PHE A 239 5.35 12.32 -1.58
C PHE A 239 6.70 11.90 -2.16
N SER A 240 7.26 12.76 -3.01
CA SER A 240 8.67 12.69 -3.42
C SER A 240 9.58 12.93 -2.20
N PRO A 241 10.84 12.46 -2.21
CA PRO A 241 11.75 12.60 -1.08
C PRO A 241 11.94 14.06 -0.61
N SER A 242 11.98 15.03 -1.53
CA SER A 242 12.06 16.46 -1.19
C SER A 242 10.76 17.11 -0.74
N SER A 243 9.65 16.37 -0.67
CA SER A 243 8.34 16.91 -0.28
C SER A 243 7.75 17.96 -1.24
N ARG A 244 8.36 18.20 -2.42
CA ARG A 244 7.88 19.21 -3.38
C ARG A 244 6.76 18.70 -4.28
N ARG A 245 6.73 17.41 -4.55
CA ARG A 245 5.75 16.75 -5.42
C ARG A 245 5.20 15.51 -4.76
N PHE A 246 4.08 15.03 -5.25
CA PHE A 246 3.51 13.76 -4.82
C PHE A 246 2.83 13.08 -6.00
N VAL A 247 2.87 11.75 -5.98
CA VAL A 247 2.13 10.90 -6.92
C VAL A 247 0.87 10.40 -6.26
N PHE A 248 -0.15 10.09 -7.04
CA PHE A 248 -1.35 9.37 -6.61
C PHE A 248 -1.92 8.53 -7.75
N LEU A 249 -2.78 7.57 -7.40
CA LEU A 249 -3.47 6.74 -8.38
C LEU A 249 -4.91 7.20 -8.56
N HIS A 250 -5.24 7.62 -9.77
CA HIS A 250 -6.62 7.75 -10.22
C HIS A 250 -7.10 6.38 -10.72
N ARG A 251 -8.21 5.90 -10.17
CA ARG A 251 -8.76 4.58 -10.46
C ARG A 251 -10.21 4.68 -10.89
N TRP A 252 -10.65 3.75 -11.73
CA TRP A 252 -12.05 3.62 -12.10
C TRP A 252 -12.47 2.16 -12.24
N VAL A 253 -13.75 1.91 -12.02
CA VAL A 253 -14.38 0.60 -12.06
C VAL A 253 -15.66 0.68 -12.89
N LYS A 254 -15.86 -0.29 -13.78
CA LYS A 254 -17.08 -0.43 -14.59
C LYS A 254 -17.73 -1.78 -14.30
N GLY A 255 -18.81 -1.78 -13.52
CA GLY A 255 -19.51 -3.00 -13.11
C GLY A 255 -18.80 -3.75 -11.98
N ASP A 256 -18.17 -4.89 -12.28
CA ASP A 256 -17.53 -5.76 -11.27
C ASP A 256 -16.31 -5.06 -10.64
N LEU A 257 -16.32 -4.90 -9.30
CA LEU A 257 -15.21 -4.35 -8.49
C LEU A 257 -13.86 -5.05 -8.70
N ARG A 258 -13.86 -6.27 -9.24
CA ARG A 258 -12.65 -7.01 -9.62
C ARG A 258 -11.97 -6.43 -10.86
N ASN A 259 -12.71 -5.75 -11.73
CA ASN A 259 -12.21 -5.13 -12.95
C ASN A 259 -11.99 -3.64 -12.70
N ARG A 260 -10.77 -3.33 -12.26
CA ARG A 260 -10.36 -1.97 -11.92
C ARG A 260 -9.23 -1.53 -12.83
N PHE A 261 -9.35 -0.32 -13.33
CA PHE A 261 -8.31 0.36 -14.08
C PHE A 261 -7.62 1.39 -13.18
N SER A 262 -6.37 1.72 -13.53
CA SER A 262 -5.64 2.78 -12.86
C SER A 262 -4.68 3.48 -13.79
N ARG A 263 -4.45 4.76 -13.49
CA ARG A 263 -3.36 5.56 -14.01
C ARG A 263 -2.64 6.27 -12.88
N MET A 264 -1.36 6.56 -13.08
CA MET A 264 -0.54 7.30 -12.14
C MET A 264 -0.47 8.77 -12.55
N ILE A 265 -0.62 9.67 -11.58
CA ILE A 265 -0.59 11.13 -11.78
C ILE A 265 0.31 11.74 -10.71
N SER A 266 1.06 12.80 -11.05
CA SER A 266 1.78 13.63 -10.09
C SER A 266 1.36 15.10 -10.16
N LEU A 267 1.53 15.79 -9.04
CA LEU A 267 1.33 17.24 -8.87
C LEU A 267 2.40 17.78 -7.92
N ASP A 268 2.63 19.09 -7.95
CA ASP A 268 3.29 19.75 -6.82
C ASP A 268 2.33 20.01 -5.64
N VAL A 269 2.90 20.40 -4.50
CA VAL A 269 2.11 20.67 -3.27
C VAL A 269 1.11 21.82 -3.41
N GLU A 270 1.30 22.68 -4.41
CA GLU A 270 0.39 23.77 -4.74
C GLU A 270 -0.74 23.35 -5.68
N GLY A 271 -0.77 22.09 -6.12
CA GLY A 271 -1.74 21.57 -7.08
C GLY A 271 -1.45 21.96 -8.53
N GLN A 272 -0.24 22.42 -8.82
CA GLN A 272 0.19 22.82 -10.15
C GLN A 272 1.08 21.74 -10.80
N ASN A 273 1.47 21.99 -12.04
CA ASN A 273 2.41 21.17 -12.79
C ASN A 273 2.01 19.68 -12.83
N LEU A 274 0.74 19.44 -13.19
CA LEU A 274 0.16 18.11 -13.34
C LEU A 274 0.90 17.32 -14.41
N HIS A 275 1.22 16.06 -14.11
CA HIS A 275 1.73 15.11 -15.10
C HIS A 275 1.02 13.75 -14.98
N ILE A 276 0.58 13.21 -16.11
CA ILE A 276 0.02 11.86 -16.22
C ILE A 276 1.11 10.97 -16.80
N PHE A 277 1.47 9.91 -16.09
CA PHE A 277 2.50 8.99 -16.55
C PHE A 277 1.98 8.08 -17.68
N PRO A 278 2.83 7.67 -18.64
CA PRO A 278 2.45 6.81 -19.77
C PRO A 278 2.20 5.35 -19.34
N THR A 279 1.11 5.13 -18.62
CA THR A 279 0.70 3.82 -18.07
C THR A 279 -0.50 3.28 -18.81
N SER A 280 -0.53 1.97 -19.09
CA SER A 280 -1.57 1.31 -19.90
C SER A 280 -2.66 0.66 -19.04
N GLY A 281 -3.46 1.47 -18.33
CA GLY A 281 -4.66 1.04 -17.61
C GLY A 281 -4.44 0.17 -16.36
N MET A 282 -3.18 -0.15 -16.02
CA MET A 282 -2.81 -0.88 -14.82
C MET A 282 -1.57 -0.27 -14.18
N VAL A 283 -1.75 0.18 -12.94
CA VAL A 283 -0.70 0.57 -11.99
C VAL A 283 -1.13 0.14 -10.58
N SER A 284 -0.27 -0.57 -9.85
CA SER A 284 -0.60 -1.10 -8.52
C SER A 284 0.18 -0.44 -7.39
N HIS A 285 1.49 -0.67 -7.32
CA HIS A 285 2.36 -0.23 -6.23
C HIS A 285 3.48 0.67 -6.75
N ILE A 286 3.78 1.73 -6.00
CA ILE A 286 4.65 2.82 -6.43
C ILE A 286 5.68 3.14 -5.34
N GLY A 287 6.87 3.57 -5.73
CA GLY A 287 7.92 4.02 -4.81
C GLY A 287 8.84 5.02 -5.50
N TRP A 288 9.00 6.19 -4.90
CA TRP A 288 9.97 7.17 -5.40
C TRP A 288 11.40 6.65 -5.22
N LYS A 289 12.20 6.76 -6.28
CA LYS A 289 13.66 6.55 -6.24
C LYS A 289 14.38 7.79 -5.75
N ASN A 290 13.96 8.93 -6.28
CA ASN A 290 14.51 10.26 -6.02
C ASN A 290 13.42 11.30 -6.35
N ASP A 291 13.77 12.58 -6.50
CA ASP A 291 12.78 13.64 -6.78
C ASP A 291 12.20 13.66 -8.20
N THR A 292 12.76 12.87 -9.12
CA THR A 292 12.37 12.89 -10.53
C THR A 292 11.98 11.53 -11.05
N GLN A 293 12.21 10.44 -10.30
CA GLN A 293 11.97 9.09 -10.78
C GLN A 293 11.09 8.28 -9.82
N VAL A 294 10.08 7.62 -10.38
CA VAL A 294 9.09 6.79 -9.67
C VAL A 294 9.14 5.38 -10.23
N LEU A 295 9.42 4.40 -9.38
CA LEU A 295 9.25 3.00 -9.74
C LEU A 295 7.80 2.61 -9.50
N ALA A 296 7.19 1.92 -10.47
CA ALA A 296 5.86 1.34 -10.29
C ALA A 296 5.77 -0.04 -10.92
N TYR A 297 4.97 -0.93 -10.32
CA TYR A 297 4.46 -2.07 -11.06
C TYR A 297 3.30 -1.60 -11.95
N SER A 298 3.48 -1.70 -13.25
CA SER A 298 2.62 -1.08 -14.26
C SER A 298 2.59 -1.92 -15.54
N SER A 299 1.58 -1.67 -16.37
CA SER A 299 1.58 -2.10 -17.77
C SER A 299 2.09 -0.97 -18.64
N VAL A 300 3.07 -1.24 -19.51
CA VAL A 300 3.54 -0.33 -20.56
C VAL A 300 3.53 -1.10 -21.87
N ASP A 301 2.81 -0.57 -22.86
CA ASP A 301 2.60 -1.22 -24.17
C ASP A 301 2.08 -2.67 -24.07
N GLY A 302 1.25 -2.93 -23.06
CA GLY A 302 0.66 -4.24 -22.79
C GLY A 302 1.60 -5.27 -22.14
N VAL A 303 2.78 -4.84 -21.67
CA VAL A 303 3.72 -5.66 -20.91
C VAL A 303 3.71 -5.24 -19.45
N ASP A 304 3.38 -6.18 -18.56
CA ASP A 304 3.36 -5.94 -17.12
C ASP A 304 4.77 -6.13 -16.53
N GLY A 305 5.16 -5.26 -15.61
CA GLY A 305 6.44 -5.35 -14.92
C GLY A 305 6.72 -4.14 -14.03
N TYR A 306 7.91 -4.12 -13.44
CA TYR A 306 8.42 -2.92 -12.80
C TYR A 306 9.00 -1.97 -13.85
N TYR A 307 8.55 -0.72 -13.83
CA TYR A 307 9.01 0.34 -14.70
C TYR A 307 9.42 1.55 -13.85
N LEU A 308 10.57 2.11 -14.17
CA LEU A 308 11.05 3.38 -13.64
C LEU A 308 10.63 4.48 -14.60
N PHE A 309 9.75 5.35 -14.14
CA PHE A 309 9.26 6.50 -14.89
C PHE A 309 9.97 7.77 -14.44
N THR A 310 10.23 8.68 -15.38
CA THR A 310 10.70 10.03 -15.06
C THR A 310 9.49 10.97 -15.01
N ASP A 311 9.29 11.61 -13.87
CA ASP A 311 8.23 12.59 -13.67
C ASP A 311 8.40 13.80 -14.61
N GLN A 312 7.30 14.29 -15.16
CA GLN A 312 7.25 15.35 -16.17
C GLN A 312 7.95 15.01 -17.49
N SER A 313 8.12 13.72 -17.80
CA SER A 313 8.65 13.21 -19.06
C SER A 313 7.87 11.97 -19.51
N GLU A 314 8.02 11.57 -20.77
CA GLU A 314 7.53 10.29 -21.28
C GLU A 314 8.55 9.15 -21.06
N ASP A 315 9.73 9.47 -20.50
CA ASP A 315 10.80 8.51 -20.31
C ASP A 315 10.39 7.41 -19.32
N THR A 316 10.51 6.16 -19.77
CA THR A 316 10.25 4.97 -18.97
C THR A 316 11.27 3.88 -19.29
N ALA A 317 11.70 3.14 -18.26
CA ALA A 317 12.63 2.03 -18.38
C ALA A 317 12.17 0.84 -17.55
N ARG A 318 12.21 -0.36 -18.15
CA ARG A 318 11.87 -1.60 -17.42
C ARG A 318 13.00 -1.97 -16.46
N VAL A 319 12.64 -2.36 -15.23
CA VAL A 319 13.59 -2.68 -14.15
C VAL A 319 13.50 -4.16 -13.78
N GLY A 320 14.67 -4.79 -13.59
CA GLY A 320 14.78 -6.15 -13.08
C GLY A 320 14.17 -7.23 -13.97
N ASP A 321 14.30 -7.07 -15.30
CA ASP A 321 13.84 -8.07 -16.27
C ASP A 321 14.47 -9.44 -15.99
N GLY A 322 13.68 -10.50 -16.11
CA GLY A 322 14.06 -11.87 -15.76
C GLY A 322 14.13 -12.18 -14.26
N PHE A 323 14.33 -11.18 -13.40
CA PHE A 323 14.33 -11.35 -11.95
C PHE A 323 12.93 -11.17 -11.35
N PHE A 324 12.30 -10.02 -11.59
CA PHE A 324 10.93 -9.77 -11.14
C PHE A 324 9.94 -10.46 -12.08
N ARG A 325 9.11 -11.35 -11.53
CA ARG A 325 8.20 -12.21 -12.30
C ARG A 325 6.72 -11.86 -12.13
N ALA A 326 6.40 -11.03 -11.16
CA ALA A 326 5.05 -10.67 -10.78
C ALA A 326 5.06 -9.36 -9.98
N ASP A 327 3.86 -8.85 -9.73
CA ASP A 327 3.61 -7.72 -8.84
C ASP A 327 4.05 -8.02 -7.39
N GLY A 328 4.35 -6.94 -6.68
CA GLY A 328 4.84 -6.87 -5.31
C GLY A 328 4.92 -5.41 -4.88
N HIS A 329 5.48 -5.15 -3.71
CA HIS A 329 5.39 -3.85 -3.05
C HIS A 329 6.78 -3.23 -2.88
N PRO A 330 7.26 -2.44 -3.86
CA PRO A 330 8.64 -1.99 -3.89
C PRO A 330 8.88 -0.77 -2.98
N SER A 331 10.10 -0.67 -2.47
CA SER A 331 10.65 0.58 -1.94
C SER A 331 12.17 0.63 -2.14
N TYR A 332 12.70 1.85 -2.35
CA TYR A 332 14.14 2.08 -2.48
C TYR A 332 14.82 2.18 -1.12
N SER A 333 16.07 1.72 -1.05
CA SER A 333 16.91 1.90 0.13
C SER A 333 17.19 3.39 0.36
N PRO A 334 17.10 3.88 1.61
CA PRO A 334 17.35 5.29 1.93
C PRO A 334 18.82 5.68 1.83
N VAL A 335 19.75 4.72 1.83
CA VAL A 335 21.21 4.96 1.82
C VAL A 335 21.91 4.45 0.57
N ALA A 336 21.26 3.54 -0.19
CA ALA A 336 21.82 2.92 -1.39
C ALA A 336 20.76 2.95 -2.52
N PRO A 337 20.60 4.07 -3.24
CA PRO A 337 19.43 4.35 -4.08
C PRO A 337 19.28 3.47 -5.34
N ALA A 338 20.22 2.56 -5.61
CA ALA A 338 20.08 1.52 -6.62
C ALA A 338 19.41 0.24 -6.09
N ARG A 339 19.28 0.09 -4.77
CA ARG A 339 18.72 -1.09 -4.13
C ARG A 339 17.23 -0.97 -3.90
N ILE A 340 16.50 -1.97 -4.38
CA ILE A 340 15.05 -2.10 -4.25
C ILE A 340 14.77 -3.31 -3.35
N ILE A 341 13.97 -3.11 -2.31
CA ILE A 341 13.30 -4.21 -1.62
C ILE A 341 11.89 -4.34 -2.19
N THR A 342 11.44 -5.57 -2.41
CA THR A 342 10.06 -5.86 -2.77
C THR A 342 9.69 -7.25 -2.28
N ASP A 343 8.43 -7.62 -2.45
CA ASP A 343 7.92 -8.94 -2.14
C ASP A 343 7.22 -9.57 -3.35
N THR A 344 6.55 -10.70 -3.11
CA THR A 344 5.69 -11.37 -4.08
C THR A 344 4.44 -11.85 -3.37
N TYR A 345 3.35 -11.95 -4.12
CA TYR A 345 2.20 -12.72 -3.66
C TYR A 345 2.55 -14.20 -3.47
N PRO A 346 1.78 -14.94 -2.62
CA PRO A 346 2.06 -16.35 -2.38
C PRO A 346 2.12 -17.19 -3.65
N ASP A 347 3.21 -17.92 -3.82
CA ASP A 347 3.40 -18.85 -4.94
C ASP A 347 2.53 -20.12 -4.78
N ARG A 348 2.63 -21.05 -5.73
CA ARG A 348 1.93 -22.36 -5.69
C ARG A 348 2.25 -23.20 -4.45
N SER A 349 3.36 -22.93 -3.76
CA SER A 349 3.74 -23.57 -2.51
C SER A 349 3.26 -22.78 -1.28
N ARG A 350 2.38 -21.80 -1.47
CA ARG A 350 1.86 -20.89 -0.43
C ARG A 350 2.98 -20.14 0.27
N ARG A 351 3.95 -19.63 -0.48
CA ARG A 351 5.04 -18.81 0.09
C ARG A 351 5.18 -17.49 -0.63
N SER A 352 5.19 -16.40 0.12
CA SER A 352 5.58 -15.07 -0.35
C SER A 352 7.10 -14.95 -0.21
N ALA A 353 7.77 -14.45 -1.24
CA ALA A 353 9.20 -14.17 -1.18
C ALA A 353 9.48 -12.71 -0.84
N LEU A 354 10.50 -12.46 -0.01
CA LEU A 354 11.11 -11.17 0.20
C LEU A 354 12.37 -11.07 -0.68
N LEU A 355 12.43 -10.06 -1.53
CA LEU A 355 13.40 -9.91 -2.60
C LEU A 355 14.19 -8.62 -2.44
N LEU A 356 15.49 -8.68 -2.68
CA LEU A 356 16.39 -7.54 -2.82
C LEU A 356 16.94 -7.54 -4.25
N PHE A 357 16.95 -6.39 -4.90
CA PHE A 357 17.51 -6.21 -6.24
C PHE A 357 18.38 -4.97 -6.26
N ASP A 358 19.53 -5.04 -6.93
CA ASP A 358 20.42 -3.91 -7.15
C ASP A 358 20.43 -3.55 -8.64
N GLU A 359 19.89 -2.37 -8.97
CA GLU A 359 19.81 -1.88 -10.34
C GLU A 359 21.17 -1.59 -10.96
N ALA A 360 22.19 -1.27 -10.16
CA ALA A 360 23.50 -0.92 -10.68
C ALA A 360 24.25 -2.15 -11.18
N THR A 361 24.08 -3.30 -10.52
CA THR A 361 24.70 -4.58 -10.92
C THR A 361 23.77 -5.47 -11.74
N GLY A 362 22.46 -5.24 -11.68
CA GLY A 362 21.45 -6.12 -12.26
C GLY A 362 21.26 -7.42 -11.47
N GLU A 363 21.80 -7.51 -10.25
CA GLU A 363 21.75 -8.72 -9.44
C GLU A 363 20.57 -8.69 -8.46
N GLY A 364 19.93 -9.85 -8.30
CA GLY A 364 18.82 -10.03 -7.38
C GLY A 364 19.02 -11.20 -6.44
N LYS A 365 18.55 -11.06 -5.20
CA LYS A 365 18.65 -12.04 -4.13
C LYS A 365 17.29 -12.26 -3.47
N THR A 366 16.92 -13.52 -3.23
CA THR A 366 15.80 -13.85 -2.33
C THR A 366 16.31 -13.84 -0.89
N LEU A 367 15.83 -12.91 -0.07
CA LEU A 367 16.19 -12.82 1.34
C LEU A 367 15.41 -13.83 2.20
N GLY A 368 14.18 -14.14 1.79
CA GLY A 368 13.38 -15.13 2.49
C GLY A 368 12.16 -15.57 1.70
N ARG A 369 11.59 -16.69 2.10
CA ARG A 369 10.32 -17.25 1.63
C ARG A 369 9.50 -17.60 2.85
N PHE A 370 8.39 -16.91 3.02
CA PHE A 370 7.55 -16.98 4.21
C PHE A 370 6.27 -17.72 3.87
N ARG A 371 5.95 -18.74 4.68
CA ARG A 371 4.69 -19.48 4.55
C ARG A 371 3.51 -18.52 4.71
N HIS A 372 2.50 -18.72 3.87
CA HIS A 372 1.26 -17.96 3.88
C HIS A 372 0.08 -18.94 3.95
N PRO A 373 -0.38 -19.29 5.17
CA PRO A 373 -1.44 -20.29 5.34
C PRO A 373 -2.72 -19.91 4.57
N LYS A 374 -3.46 -20.94 4.12
CA LYS A 374 -4.68 -20.76 3.32
C LYS A 374 -5.74 -19.92 4.03
N ALA A 375 -5.81 -19.98 5.36
CA ALA A 375 -6.76 -19.16 6.14
C ALA A 375 -6.60 -17.64 5.90
N PHE A 376 -5.41 -17.19 5.49
CA PHE A 376 -5.13 -15.79 5.19
C PHE A 376 -5.39 -15.42 3.72
N THR A 377 -5.99 -16.29 2.90
CA THR A 377 -6.35 -15.90 1.54
C THR A 377 -7.63 -15.09 1.51
N ARG A 378 -7.70 -14.08 0.64
CA ARG A 378 -8.94 -13.35 0.35
C ARG A 378 -10.03 -14.32 -0.10
N ALA A 379 -11.20 -14.25 0.54
CA ALA A 379 -12.36 -15.05 0.15
C ALA A 379 -13.15 -14.38 -0.98
N ASN A 380 -13.42 -13.07 -0.87
CA ASN A 380 -14.14 -12.29 -1.88
C ASN A 380 -13.73 -10.79 -1.85
N PRO A 381 -14.23 -9.88 -2.72
CA PRO A 381 -13.89 -8.45 -2.67
C PRO A 381 -14.02 -7.78 -1.31
N HIS A 382 -15.03 -8.09 -0.52
CA HIS A 382 -15.30 -7.52 0.79
C HIS A 382 -14.59 -8.26 1.94
N GLU A 383 -13.96 -9.39 1.63
CA GLU A 383 -13.32 -10.28 2.61
C GLU A 383 -11.82 -10.42 2.30
N ASN A 384 -11.11 -9.32 2.50
CA ASN A 384 -9.70 -9.17 2.12
C ASN A 384 -8.82 -8.94 3.35
N TRP A 385 -8.63 -9.98 4.17
CA TRP A 385 -7.76 -9.95 5.35
C TRP A 385 -6.37 -10.56 5.09
N ARG A 386 -5.97 -10.65 3.83
CA ARG A 386 -4.68 -11.24 3.45
C ARG A 386 -3.51 -10.43 4.00
N CYS A 387 -2.37 -11.08 4.13
CA CYS A 387 -1.15 -10.46 4.59
C CYS A 387 -0.12 -10.44 3.46
N ASP A 388 0.00 -9.28 2.83
CA ASP A 388 1.09 -8.96 1.92
C ASP A 388 2.32 -8.58 2.78
N LEU A 389 3.56 -8.91 2.36
CA LEU A 389 4.71 -8.71 3.25
C LEU A 389 5.02 -7.22 3.45
N HIS A 390 4.80 -6.42 2.41
CA HIS A 390 5.01 -4.97 2.42
C HIS A 390 6.38 -4.58 3.01
N PRO A 391 7.50 -4.94 2.38
CA PRO A 391 8.81 -4.70 2.98
C PRO A 391 9.17 -3.21 3.03
N ARG A 392 9.71 -2.78 4.18
CA ARG A 392 10.03 -1.39 4.51
C ARG A 392 11.43 -1.31 5.12
N TRP A 393 12.24 -0.40 4.60
CA TRP A 393 13.59 -0.17 5.10
C TRP A 393 13.60 0.56 6.44
N ASP A 394 14.57 0.25 7.28
CA ASP A 394 15.02 1.14 8.35
C ASP A 394 15.83 2.32 7.77
N ARG A 395 16.09 3.35 8.59
CA ARG A 395 16.79 4.56 8.14
C ARG A 395 18.25 4.33 7.72
N THR A 396 18.88 3.24 8.17
CA THR A 396 20.28 2.92 7.84
C THR A 396 20.42 1.96 6.65
N GLY A 397 19.31 1.40 6.15
CA GLY A 397 19.33 0.43 5.05
C GLY A 397 19.85 -0.97 5.44
N ARG A 398 19.94 -1.30 6.72
CA ARG A 398 20.50 -2.57 7.24
C ARG A 398 19.43 -3.53 7.75
N VAL A 399 18.23 -3.03 8.02
CA VAL A 399 17.11 -3.80 8.54
C VAL A 399 15.89 -3.60 7.64
N VAL A 400 15.17 -4.67 7.39
CA VAL A 400 13.87 -4.64 6.72
C VAL A 400 12.79 -5.03 7.72
N CYS A 401 11.74 -4.22 7.80
CA CYS A 401 10.50 -4.51 8.50
C CYS A 401 9.44 -4.99 7.49
N PHE A 402 8.73 -6.06 7.83
CA PHE A 402 7.68 -6.63 6.98
C PHE A 402 6.61 -7.31 7.82
N ASP A 403 5.40 -7.39 7.29
CA ASP A 403 4.30 -8.13 7.94
C ASP A 403 4.34 -9.58 7.45
N SER A 404 3.96 -10.53 8.31
CA SER A 404 3.94 -11.93 7.91
C SER A 404 2.93 -12.74 8.71
N VAL A 405 2.46 -13.84 8.15
CA VAL A 405 1.53 -14.79 8.79
C VAL A 405 2.13 -16.19 8.91
N HIS A 406 3.45 -16.29 8.77
CA HIS A 406 4.14 -17.58 8.65
C HIS A 406 4.11 -18.42 9.93
N THR A 407 3.88 -17.80 11.09
CA THR A 407 3.67 -18.50 12.36
C THR A 407 2.24 -18.99 12.56
N GLY A 408 1.32 -18.61 11.67
CA GLY A 408 -0.12 -18.88 11.81
C GLY A 408 -0.89 -17.70 12.41
N ARG A 409 -0.20 -16.67 12.90
CA ARG A 409 -0.77 -15.37 13.30
C ARG A 409 -0.10 -14.25 12.53
N ARG A 410 -0.82 -13.16 12.29
CA ARG A 410 -0.21 -11.96 11.70
C ARG A 410 0.78 -11.37 12.70
N ALA A 411 1.98 -11.07 12.21
CA ALA A 411 3.10 -10.63 13.01
C ALA A 411 3.90 -9.55 12.29
N LEU A 412 4.41 -8.60 13.07
CA LEU A 412 5.37 -7.60 12.62
C LEU A 412 6.77 -8.19 12.74
N CYS A 413 7.45 -8.31 11.61
CA CYS A 413 8.75 -8.97 11.51
C CYS A 413 9.85 -7.94 11.21
N THR A 414 11.02 -8.13 11.81
CA THR A 414 12.25 -7.42 11.38
C THR A 414 13.35 -8.42 11.08
N MET A 415 14.16 -8.11 10.05
CA MET A 415 15.29 -8.95 9.63
C MET A 415 16.46 -8.04 9.25
N LYS A 416 17.64 -8.33 9.83
CA LYS A 416 18.90 -7.73 9.37
C LYS A 416 19.25 -8.31 8.01
N ILE A 417 19.72 -7.48 7.09
CA ILE A 417 20.03 -7.87 5.71
C ILE A 417 21.49 -7.61 5.33
N GLU A 418 22.24 -7.02 6.26
CA GLU A 418 23.70 -6.84 6.25
C GLU A 418 24.28 -7.10 7.64
#